data_AF-A0A1X9NEA3-F1
#
_entry.id   AF-A0A1X9NEA3-F1
#
_cell.length_a   1.000
_cell.length_b   1.000
_cell.length_c   1.000
_cell.angle_alpha   90.00
_cell.angle_beta   90.00
_cell.angle_gamma   90.00
#
_symmetry.space_group_name_H-M   'P 1'
#
loop_
_entity.id
_entity.type
_entity.pdbx_description
1 polymer ?
#
loop_
_entity_poly.entity_id
_entity_poly.type
_entity_poly.pdbx_seq_one_letter_code
_entity_poly.pdbx_strand_id
1 'polypeptide(L)'
;MVNNDYNNKQINSDLPIMLKIVSTAFALTCLMLTSTAAQADVYSWKDSDGSTVYSDQKTSSKAQSTPSGNTINYYSPPPSKPKPGTTLDEPLATLSIAEDEPAAKPALSEQQCQQQYKLDCDQVTNWRKYALERCGDDPRCEDPEFLDKKYRPRSMEEMQAIARRSSVRNNLQDKKIAQFLTRKYSNYCENQAELYCRSQRSASCDAQMRSYCNDPRGLDDIFARYDNLTPIEKQRIISQAKQLAMENGDNQLNYEQIVAALIDILIQQALLGI
;
A
#
# COMPACT_ATOMS: atom_id res chain seq x y z
N MET A 1 -6.67 85.70 1.30
CA MET A 1 -7.91 85.27 0.62
C MET A 1 -7.51 84.42 -0.58
N VAL A 2 -7.52 83.10 -0.43
CA VAL A 2 -7.43 82.13 -1.53
C VAL A 2 -8.32 80.96 -1.11
N ASN A 3 -9.44 80.79 -1.82
CA ASN A 3 -10.41 79.69 -1.62
C ASN A 3 -9.93 78.45 -2.38
N ASN A 4 -10.02 77.28 -1.75
CA ASN A 4 -9.88 75.98 -2.41
C ASN A 4 -11.20 75.22 -2.29
N ASP A 5 -11.98 75.24 -3.36
CA ASP A 5 -13.11 74.34 -3.60
C ASP A 5 -12.61 73.08 -4.32
N TYR A 6 -12.68 71.92 -3.67
CA TYR A 6 -12.51 70.62 -4.32
C TYR A 6 -13.88 69.95 -4.49
N ASN A 7 -14.33 69.91 -5.75
CA ASN A 7 -15.54 69.24 -6.20
C ASN A 7 -15.40 67.71 -6.16
N ASN A 8 -16.35 67.07 -5.49
CA ASN A 8 -16.57 65.63 -5.42
C ASN A 8 -17.28 65.16 -6.71
N LYS A 9 -16.63 64.30 -7.50
CA LYS A 9 -17.18 63.77 -8.76
C LYS A 9 -17.55 62.29 -8.58
N GLN A 10 -18.85 62.05 -8.50
CA GLN A 10 -19.52 60.75 -8.55
C GLN A 10 -19.06 59.93 -9.77
N ILE A 11 -18.59 58.71 -9.55
CA ILE A 11 -18.28 57.72 -10.59
C ILE A 11 -19.50 56.81 -10.72
N ASN A 12 -20.18 56.89 -11.85
CA ASN A 12 -21.31 56.04 -12.23
C ASN A 12 -20.87 54.60 -12.46
N SER A 13 -21.68 53.68 -11.94
CA SER A 13 -21.63 52.24 -12.10
C SER A 13 -22.42 51.80 -13.33
N ASP A 14 -21.73 51.55 -14.45
CA ASP A 14 -22.31 50.86 -15.62
C ASP A 14 -21.41 49.68 -15.99
N LEU A 15 -21.68 48.52 -15.39
CA LEU A 15 -21.09 47.25 -15.81
C LEU A 15 -21.89 46.69 -16.99
N PRO A 16 -21.26 46.36 -18.13
CA PRO A 16 -21.98 45.99 -19.34
C PRO A 16 -22.68 44.63 -19.23
N ILE A 17 -23.95 44.62 -19.62
CA ILE A 17 -24.91 43.49 -19.65
C ILE A 17 -24.35 42.24 -20.37
N MET A 18 -23.34 42.39 -21.23
CA MET A 18 -22.64 41.31 -21.93
C MET A 18 -21.97 40.28 -21.00
N LEU A 19 -21.59 40.66 -19.77
CA LEU A 19 -20.92 39.74 -18.84
C LEU A 19 -21.86 38.68 -18.25
N LYS A 20 -23.17 38.93 -18.24
CA LYS A 20 -24.15 37.98 -17.67
C LYS A 20 -24.51 36.83 -18.62
N ILE A 21 -24.44 37.05 -19.94
CA ILE A 21 -24.84 36.05 -20.94
C ILE A 21 -23.75 34.98 -21.14
N VAL A 22 -22.47 35.37 -21.03
CA VAL A 22 -21.33 34.44 -21.14
C VAL A 22 -21.28 33.44 -19.97
N SER A 23 -21.73 33.85 -18.78
CA SER A 23 -21.72 33.00 -17.59
C SER A 23 -22.75 31.85 -17.65
N THR A 24 -23.91 32.09 -18.27
CA THR A 24 -24.97 31.07 -18.42
C THR A 24 -24.66 29.99 -19.47
N ALA A 25 -23.91 30.33 -20.53
CA ALA A 25 -23.53 29.35 -21.55
C ALA A 25 -22.44 28.37 -21.04
N PHE A 26 -21.56 28.82 -20.12
CA PHE A 26 -20.50 27.98 -19.56
C PHE A 26 -21.04 26.93 -18.58
N ALA A 27 -22.08 27.27 -17.80
CA ALA A 27 -22.70 26.36 -16.83
C ALA A 27 -23.42 25.17 -17.50
N LEU A 28 -23.97 25.35 -18.71
CA LEU A 28 -24.70 24.27 -19.41
C LEU A 28 -23.75 23.21 -20.01
N THR A 29 -22.53 23.58 -20.38
CA THR A 29 -21.56 22.68 -21.01
C THR A 29 -20.90 21.73 -19.99
N CYS A 30 -20.80 22.13 -18.72
CA CYS A 30 -20.24 21.29 -17.65
C CYS A 30 -21.16 20.12 -17.23
N LEU A 31 -22.46 20.17 -17.53
CA LEU A 31 -23.42 19.11 -17.17
C LEU A 31 -23.41 17.92 -18.13
N MET A 32 -22.75 18.02 -19.29
CA MET A 32 -22.69 16.96 -20.31
C MET A 32 -21.47 16.04 -20.18
N LEU A 33 -20.61 16.25 -19.17
CA LEU A 33 -19.38 15.46 -18.93
C LEU A 33 -19.55 14.36 -17.87
N THR A 34 -20.78 13.94 -17.56
CA THR A 34 -21.01 12.79 -16.68
C THR A 34 -20.53 11.52 -17.37
N SER A 35 -19.41 11.04 -16.85
CA SER A 35 -18.56 9.98 -17.35
C SER A 35 -19.32 8.67 -17.48
N THR A 36 -19.28 8.06 -18.67
CA THR A 36 -19.55 6.63 -18.80
C THR A 36 -18.41 5.89 -18.10
N ALA A 37 -18.63 5.49 -16.84
CA ALA A 37 -17.72 4.61 -16.14
C ALA A 37 -17.70 3.27 -16.88
N ALA A 38 -16.63 3.02 -17.64
CA ALA A 38 -16.35 1.70 -18.18
C ALA A 38 -16.05 0.78 -16.99
N GLN A 39 -17.02 -0.05 -16.61
CA GLN A 39 -16.83 -1.10 -15.62
C GLN A 39 -15.99 -2.18 -16.30
N ALA A 40 -14.74 -2.33 -15.87
CA ALA A 40 -13.90 -3.43 -16.34
C ALA A 40 -14.29 -4.70 -15.58
N ASP A 41 -14.83 -5.68 -16.30
CA ASP A 41 -15.09 -7.01 -15.74
C ASP A 41 -13.77 -7.72 -15.49
N VAL A 42 -13.51 -8.08 -14.23
CA VAL A 42 -12.34 -8.88 -13.84
C VAL A 42 -12.78 -10.33 -13.68
N TYR A 43 -12.24 -11.18 -14.52
CA TYR A 43 -12.48 -12.62 -14.50
C TYR A 43 -11.53 -13.29 -13.52
N SER A 44 -12.04 -14.27 -12.78
CA SER A 44 -11.20 -15.14 -11.94
C SER A 44 -11.45 -16.62 -12.23
N TRP A 45 -10.38 -17.41 -12.16
CA TRP A 45 -10.45 -18.87 -12.23
C TRP A 45 -9.31 -19.50 -11.43
N LYS A 46 -9.41 -20.81 -11.21
CA LYS A 46 -8.36 -21.63 -10.60
C LYS A 46 -7.51 -22.28 -11.70
N ASP A 47 -6.20 -22.12 -11.63
CA ASP A 47 -5.27 -22.82 -12.53
C ASP A 47 -5.06 -24.29 -12.12
N SER A 48 -4.22 -25.01 -12.85
CA SER A 48 -3.89 -26.43 -12.59
C SER A 48 -3.27 -26.66 -11.22
N ASP A 49 -2.68 -25.64 -10.63
CA ASP A 49 -1.95 -25.70 -9.37
C ASP A 49 -2.84 -25.25 -8.19
N GLY A 50 -4.12 -24.97 -8.45
CA GLY A 50 -5.11 -24.53 -7.46
C GLY A 50 -4.98 -23.05 -7.07
N SER A 51 -4.13 -22.29 -7.76
CA SER A 51 -3.94 -20.86 -7.55
C SER A 51 -5.01 -20.05 -8.29
N THR A 52 -5.40 -18.90 -7.73
CA THR A 52 -6.44 -18.03 -8.32
C THR A 52 -5.78 -17.01 -9.21
N VAL A 53 -6.15 -17.03 -10.49
CA VAL A 53 -5.64 -16.12 -11.52
C VAL A 53 -6.73 -15.11 -11.85
N TYR A 54 -6.33 -13.84 -12.00
CA TYR A 54 -7.21 -12.73 -12.37
C TYR A 54 -6.80 -12.17 -13.73
N SER A 55 -7.77 -11.88 -14.60
CA SER A 55 -7.53 -11.34 -15.94
C SER A 55 -8.67 -10.43 -16.36
N ASP A 56 -8.33 -9.39 -17.11
CA ASP A 56 -9.24 -8.52 -17.84
C ASP A 56 -9.78 -9.18 -19.12
N GLN A 57 -9.10 -10.23 -19.60
CA GLN A 57 -9.51 -11.04 -20.75
C GLN A 57 -10.11 -12.38 -20.31
N LYS A 58 -11.25 -12.74 -20.90
CA LYS A 58 -11.96 -13.99 -20.64
C LYS A 58 -11.26 -15.16 -21.35
N THR A 59 -10.55 -16.02 -20.59
CA THR A 59 -9.64 -17.02 -21.19
C THR A 59 -10.17 -18.45 -21.28
N SER A 60 -11.30 -18.84 -20.70
CA SER A 60 -11.93 -20.14 -20.99
C SER A 60 -13.35 -20.27 -20.42
N SER A 61 -14.07 -21.31 -20.86
CA SER A 61 -15.46 -21.65 -20.51
C SER A 61 -15.73 -21.89 -19.00
N LYS A 62 -14.71 -21.84 -18.14
CA LYS A 62 -14.84 -22.00 -16.67
C LYS A 62 -14.60 -20.70 -15.87
N ALA A 63 -14.31 -19.58 -16.53
CA ALA A 63 -14.14 -18.30 -15.84
C ALA A 63 -15.49 -17.76 -15.33
N GLN A 64 -15.58 -17.50 -14.03
CA GLN A 64 -16.72 -16.80 -13.43
C GLN A 64 -16.45 -15.30 -13.49
N SER A 65 -17.46 -14.53 -13.94
CA SER A 65 -17.40 -13.07 -13.90
C SER A 65 -17.77 -12.60 -12.50
N THR A 66 -16.94 -11.74 -11.93
CA THR A 66 -17.22 -11.04 -10.67
C THR A 66 -17.45 -9.56 -10.99
N PRO A 67 -18.64 -9.00 -10.73
CA PRO A 67 -18.90 -7.59 -11.00
C PRO A 67 -17.97 -6.71 -10.15
N SER A 68 -17.19 -5.86 -10.82
CA SER A 68 -16.28 -4.91 -10.21
C SER A 68 -17.06 -3.70 -9.68
N GLY A 69 -17.74 -3.89 -8.55
CA GLY A 69 -18.09 -2.76 -7.67
C GLY A 69 -16.79 -2.18 -7.10
N ASN A 70 -16.68 -0.86 -7.01
CA ASN A 70 -15.53 -0.06 -6.54
C ASN A 70 -15.09 -0.32 -5.08
N THR A 71 -15.06 -1.57 -4.64
CA THR A 71 -14.58 -2.01 -3.34
C THR A 71 -13.21 -2.66 -3.53
N ILE A 72 -12.18 -1.96 -3.07
CA ILE A 72 -10.85 -2.54 -2.83
C ILE A 72 -11.06 -3.78 -1.95
N ASN A 73 -10.91 -4.94 -2.55
CA ASN A 73 -11.17 -6.23 -1.93
C ASN A 73 -10.02 -6.55 -0.96
N TYR A 74 -10.14 -6.15 0.29
CA TYR A 74 -9.32 -6.71 1.36
C TYR A 74 -9.76 -8.16 1.55
N TYR A 75 -8.79 -9.08 1.47
CA TYR A 75 -8.99 -10.48 1.79
C TYR A 75 -9.66 -10.59 3.17
N SER A 76 -10.94 -10.99 3.18
CA SER A 76 -11.69 -11.34 4.38
C SER A 76 -11.81 -12.85 4.40
N PRO A 77 -11.26 -13.55 5.41
CA PRO A 77 -11.49 -14.99 5.55
C PRO A 77 -12.99 -15.25 5.75
N PRO A 78 -13.54 -16.35 5.20
CA PRO A 78 -14.98 -16.63 5.27
C PRO A 78 -15.42 -16.82 6.73
N PRO A 79 -16.59 -16.29 7.13
CA PRO A 79 -17.12 -16.53 8.47
C PRO A 79 -17.42 -18.03 8.65
N SER A 80 -16.85 -18.60 9.71
CA SER A 80 -17.08 -19.96 10.16
C SER A 80 -18.58 -20.17 10.39
N LYS A 81 -19.17 -21.15 9.69
CA LYS A 81 -20.57 -21.53 9.90
C LYS A 81 -20.77 -21.97 11.36
N PRO A 82 -21.78 -21.46 12.08
CA PRO A 82 -22.14 -22.00 13.38
C PRO A 82 -22.72 -23.42 13.20
N LYS A 83 -22.14 -24.37 13.92
CA LYS A 83 -22.62 -25.75 14.00
C LYS A 83 -23.89 -25.75 14.89
N PRO A 84 -25.01 -26.35 14.46
CA PRO A 84 -26.23 -26.36 15.26
C PRO A 84 -26.01 -27.16 16.55
N GLY A 85 -26.37 -26.54 17.68
CA GLY A 85 -26.36 -27.15 18.99
C GLY A 85 -27.47 -28.17 19.13
N THR A 86 -27.09 -29.38 19.54
CA THR A 86 -28.02 -30.38 20.08
C THR A 86 -28.02 -30.22 21.59
N THR A 87 -29.21 -29.97 22.13
CA THR A 87 -29.55 -29.81 23.53
C THR A 87 -29.10 -30.99 24.40
N LEU A 88 -28.54 -30.63 25.56
CA LEU A 88 -28.29 -31.46 26.73
C LEU A 88 -29.62 -31.89 27.37
N ASP A 89 -29.75 -33.18 27.66
CA ASP A 89 -30.37 -33.66 28.90
C ASP A 89 -29.47 -34.79 29.46
N GLU A 90 -29.16 -34.69 30.74
CA GLU A 90 -28.39 -35.59 31.63
C GLU A 90 -28.97 -37.04 31.72
N PRO A 91 -28.32 -38.05 32.38
CA PRO A 91 -27.27 -37.93 33.41
C PRO A 91 -26.04 -38.86 33.30
N LEU A 92 -24.96 -38.35 33.89
CA LEU A 92 -23.92 -39.00 34.70
C LEU A 92 -23.76 -40.54 34.58
N ALA A 93 -22.80 -40.96 33.76
CA ALA A 93 -22.16 -42.27 33.89
C ALA A 93 -20.65 -42.13 33.68
N THR A 94 -19.92 -42.36 34.76
CA THR A 94 -18.48 -42.55 34.86
C THR A 94 -17.98 -43.49 33.77
N LEU A 95 -17.27 -42.96 32.76
CA LEU A 95 -16.50 -43.77 31.80
C LEU A 95 -15.36 -42.91 31.26
N SER A 96 -14.14 -43.37 31.54
CA SER A 96 -12.87 -42.85 31.07
C SER A 96 -12.90 -42.62 29.55
N ILE A 97 -12.85 -41.37 29.12
CA ILE A 97 -12.64 -41.03 27.71
C ILE A 97 -11.15 -40.79 27.55
N ALA A 98 -10.49 -41.76 26.91
CA ALA A 98 -9.20 -41.61 26.31
C ALA A 98 -9.21 -40.33 25.46
N GLU A 99 -8.26 -39.44 25.74
CA GLU A 99 -7.92 -38.36 24.82
C GLU A 99 -7.63 -39.03 23.47
N ASP A 100 -8.48 -38.75 22.47
CA ASP A 100 -8.22 -39.04 21.08
C ASP A 100 -6.99 -38.22 20.70
N GLU A 101 -5.80 -38.78 20.98
CA GLU A 101 -4.53 -38.20 20.57
C GLU A 101 -4.58 -38.06 19.04
N PRO A 102 -4.46 -36.83 18.50
CA PRO A 102 -4.37 -36.66 17.07
C PRO A 102 -3.11 -37.39 16.60
N ALA A 103 -3.31 -38.52 15.92
CA ALA A 103 -2.31 -39.40 15.30
C ALA A 103 -0.89 -38.84 15.43
N ALA A 104 -0.17 -39.30 16.47
CA ALA A 104 1.14 -38.80 16.85
C ALA A 104 1.98 -38.57 15.59
N LYS A 105 2.19 -37.29 15.26
CA LYS A 105 3.18 -36.92 14.24
C LYS A 105 4.46 -37.66 14.61
N PRO A 106 5.15 -38.30 13.65
CA PRO A 106 6.36 -39.06 13.97
C PRO A 106 7.27 -38.15 14.78
N ALA A 107 7.57 -38.58 16.02
CA ALA A 107 8.40 -37.81 16.93
C ALA A 107 9.73 -37.55 16.21
N LEU A 108 10.06 -36.28 15.99
CA LEU A 108 11.32 -35.90 15.40
C LEU A 108 12.44 -36.40 16.31
N SER A 109 13.49 -36.99 15.74
CA SER A 109 14.66 -37.35 16.52
C SER A 109 15.39 -36.09 16.97
N GLU A 110 16.15 -36.17 18.06
CA GLU A 110 16.94 -35.04 18.58
C GLU A 110 17.83 -34.41 17.50
N GLN A 111 18.45 -35.27 16.67
CA GLN A 111 19.26 -34.83 15.55
C GLN A 111 18.45 -34.05 14.49
N GLN A 112 17.19 -34.44 14.24
CA GLN A 112 16.30 -33.72 13.32
C GLN A 112 15.89 -32.36 13.89
N CYS A 113 15.58 -32.26 15.18
CA CYS A 113 15.27 -30.97 15.81
C CYS A 113 16.44 -29.99 15.75
N GLN A 114 17.65 -30.46 16.08
CA GLN A 114 18.86 -29.64 16.01
C GLN A 114 19.24 -29.27 14.57
N GLN A 115 19.04 -30.16 13.60
CA GLN A 115 19.28 -29.84 12.20
C GLN A 115 18.27 -28.83 11.67
N GLN A 116 16.98 -29.04 11.93
CA GLN A 116 15.89 -28.29 11.33
C GLN A 116 15.59 -26.98 12.06
N TYR A 117 15.66 -26.93 13.39
CA TYR A 117 15.27 -25.77 14.21
C TYR A 117 16.43 -25.13 14.97
N LYS A 118 17.61 -25.79 15.05
CA LYS A 118 18.75 -25.37 15.89
C LYS A 118 18.40 -25.27 17.38
N LEU A 119 17.41 -26.05 17.80
CA LEU A 119 16.91 -26.14 19.17
C LEU A 119 16.76 -27.61 19.54
N ASP A 120 16.75 -27.89 20.84
CA ASP A 120 16.52 -29.22 21.37
C ASP A 120 15.06 -29.65 21.12
N CYS A 121 14.79 -30.96 20.94
CA CYS A 121 13.43 -31.40 20.66
C CYS A 121 12.44 -31.06 21.77
N ASP A 122 12.89 -30.98 23.03
CA ASP A 122 12.07 -30.54 24.14
C ASP A 122 11.56 -29.10 23.94
N GLN A 123 12.45 -28.18 23.53
CA GLN A 123 12.07 -26.80 23.24
C GLN A 123 11.16 -26.69 22.01
N VAL A 124 11.31 -27.57 21.03
CA VAL A 124 10.45 -27.59 19.84
C VAL A 124 9.07 -28.16 20.15
N THR A 125 9.01 -29.22 20.96
CA THR A 125 7.76 -29.90 21.30
C THR A 125 6.95 -29.09 22.32
N ASN A 126 7.63 -28.59 23.35
CA ASN A 126 7.06 -27.81 24.45
C ASN A 126 7.18 -26.29 24.23
N TRP A 127 7.30 -25.85 22.97
CA TRP A 127 7.62 -24.45 22.64
C TRP A 127 6.65 -23.44 23.23
N ARG A 128 5.35 -23.79 23.33
CA ARG A 128 4.33 -22.88 23.88
C ARG A 128 4.52 -22.62 25.38
N LYS A 129 5.00 -23.63 26.14
CA LYS A 129 5.35 -23.46 27.56
C LYS A 129 6.52 -22.49 27.69
N TYR A 130 7.60 -22.72 26.94
CA TYR A 130 8.77 -21.83 26.92
C TYR A 130 8.42 -20.43 26.39
N ALA A 131 7.46 -20.33 25.46
CA ALA A 131 6.98 -19.05 24.96
C ALA A 131 6.31 -18.26 26.08
N LEU A 132 5.39 -18.86 26.84
CA LEU A 132 4.72 -18.21 27.97
C LEU A 132 5.74 -17.75 29.04
N GLU A 133 6.68 -18.61 29.41
CA GLU A 133 7.75 -18.27 30.36
C GLU A 133 8.61 -17.09 29.89
N ARG A 134 8.91 -16.99 28.59
CA ARG A 134 9.68 -15.88 28.00
C ARG A 134 8.84 -14.63 27.73
N CYS A 135 7.53 -14.77 27.62
CA CYS A 135 6.64 -13.68 27.27
C CYS A 135 6.37 -12.77 28.48
N GLY A 136 6.43 -13.34 29.69
CA GLY A 136 6.31 -12.59 30.95
C GLY A 136 4.89 -12.08 31.16
N ASP A 137 4.76 -10.88 31.75
CA ASP A 137 3.47 -10.28 32.13
C ASP A 137 2.83 -9.45 30.99
N ASP A 138 3.25 -9.61 29.74
CA ASP A 138 2.65 -8.90 28.61
C ASP A 138 1.24 -9.46 28.33
N PRO A 139 0.17 -8.64 28.35
CA PRO A 139 -1.20 -9.13 28.14
C PRO A 139 -1.42 -9.79 26.78
N ARG A 140 -0.55 -9.52 25.80
CA ARG A 140 -0.59 -10.19 24.49
C ARG A 140 -0.18 -11.65 24.55
N CYS A 141 0.46 -12.10 25.64
CA CYS A 141 0.85 -13.50 25.83
C CYS A 141 -0.36 -14.43 26.03
N GLU A 142 -1.53 -13.89 26.37
CA GLU A 142 -2.78 -14.65 26.44
C GLU A 142 -3.32 -14.99 25.05
N ASP A 143 -2.92 -14.24 24.02
CA ASP A 143 -3.33 -14.46 22.64
C ASP A 143 -2.49 -15.60 22.00
N PRO A 144 -3.10 -16.76 21.67
CA PRO A 144 -2.38 -17.87 21.06
C PRO A 144 -1.82 -17.54 19.67
N GLU A 145 -2.43 -16.60 18.93
CA GLU A 145 -1.92 -16.16 17.63
C GLU A 145 -0.65 -15.32 17.78
N PHE A 146 -0.61 -14.44 18.78
CA PHE A 146 0.60 -13.68 19.11
C PHE A 146 1.77 -14.61 19.47
N LEU A 147 1.51 -15.61 20.32
CA LEU A 147 2.52 -16.60 20.70
C LEU A 147 3.04 -17.39 19.50
N ASP A 148 2.16 -17.85 18.62
CA ASP A 148 2.56 -18.56 17.40
C ASP A 148 3.41 -17.68 16.49
N LYS A 149 2.97 -16.44 16.25
CA LYS A 149 3.64 -15.51 15.35
C LYS A 149 5.04 -15.16 15.84
N LYS A 150 5.21 -14.93 17.15
CA LYS A 150 6.43 -14.38 17.75
C LYS A 150 7.38 -15.46 18.28
N TYR A 151 6.87 -16.54 18.88
CA TYR A 151 7.68 -17.51 19.63
C TYR A 151 7.69 -18.92 19.04
N ARG A 152 6.84 -19.26 18.05
CA ARG A 152 6.88 -20.59 17.42
C ARG A 152 8.26 -20.84 16.80
N PRO A 153 8.92 -21.96 17.13
CA PRO A 153 10.12 -22.40 16.45
C PRO A 153 9.84 -22.58 14.96
N ARG A 154 10.61 -21.89 14.13
CA ARG A 154 10.55 -21.99 12.68
C ARG A 154 11.73 -22.81 12.21
N SER A 155 11.51 -23.64 11.19
CA SER A 155 12.62 -24.38 10.60
C SER A 155 13.59 -23.42 9.90
N MET A 156 14.83 -23.85 9.71
CA MET A 156 15.82 -23.13 8.93
C MET A 156 15.32 -22.83 7.52
N GLU A 157 14.62 -23.78 6.90
CA GLU A 157 13.99 -23.60 5.59
C GLU A 157 12.88 -22.55 5.62
N GLU A 158 12.01 -22.56 6.64
CA GLU A 158 10.96 -21.55 6.80
C GLU A 158 11.57 -20.16 7.01
N MET A 159 12.61 -20.05 7.84
CA MET A 159 13.34 -18.79 8.05
C MET A 159 14.01 -18.30 6.77
N GLN A 160 14.65 -19.18 6.01
CA GLN A 160 15.23 -18.83 4.71
C GLN A 160 14.17 -18.40 3.70
N ALA A 161 13.02 -19.08 3.66
CA ALA A 161 11.90 -18.70 2.80
C ALA A 161 11.32 -17.33 3.19
N ILE A 162 11.22 -17.03 4.49
CA ILE A 162 10.83 -15.70 4.99
C ILE A 162 11.85 -14.65 4.55
N ALA A 163 13.14 -14.90 4.77
CA ALA A 163 14.20 -13.97 4.38
C ALA A 163 14.21 -13.70 2.86
N ARG A 164 14.04 -14.74 2.03
CA ARG A 164 13.91 -14.61 0.57
C ARG A 164 12.67 -13.78 0.19
N ARG A 165 11.51 -14.07 0.78
CA ARG A 165 10.27 -13.30 0.53
C ARG A 165 10.43 -11.82 0.92
N SER A 166 11.08 -11.56 2.05
CA SER A 166 11.38 -10.20 2.49
C SER A 166 12.34 -9.49 1.53
N SER A 167 13.41 -10.17 1.09
CA SER A 167 14.36 -9.61 0.12
C SER A 167 13.68 -9.30 -1.23
N VAL A 168 12.87 -10.20 -1.76
CA VAL A 168 12.11 -9.97 -3.01
C VAL A 168 11.16 -8.79 -2.86
N ARG A 169 10.47 -8.69 -1.72
CA ARG A 169 9.59 -7.55 -1.42
C ARG A 169 10.37 -6.24 -1.39
N ASN A 170 11.50 -6.20 -0.68
CA ASN A 170 12.34 -5.01 -0.57
C ASN A 170 12.87 -4.60 -1.96
N ASN A 171 13.35 -5.55 -2.78
CA ASN A 171 13.78 -5.26 -4.15
C ASN A 171 12.65 -4.69 -5.02
N LEU A 172 11.42 -5.17 -4.84
CA LEU A 172 10.25 -4.66 -5.55
C LEU A 172 9.83 -3.27 -5.05
N GLN A 173 9.92 -3.02 -3.73
CA GLN A 173 9.69 -1.71 -3.14
C GLN A 173 10.73 -0.71 -3.65
N ASP A 174 12.02 -1.04 -3.62
CA ASP A 174 13.11 -0.22 -4.14
C ASP A 174 12.91 0.12 -5.61
N LYS A 175 12.52 -0.87 -6.43
CA LYS A 175 12.20 -0.64 -7.85
C LYS A 175 11.03 0.35 -8.02
N LYS A 176 9.98 0.22 -7.22
CA LYS A 176 8.83 1.13 -7.27
C LYS A 176 9.19 2.54 -6.81
N ILE A 177 10.02 2.65 -5.77
CA ILE A 177 10.53 3.94 -5.27
C ILE A 177 11.38 4.60 -6.36
N ALA A 178 12.34 3.88 -6.95
CA ALA A 178 13.16 4.39 -8.04
C ALA A 178 12.32 4.85 -9.24
N GLN A 179 11.32 4.06 -9.66
CA GLN A 179 10.41 4.44 -10.74
C GLN A 179 9.62 5.70 -10.42
N PHE A 180 9.14 5.85 -9.17
CA PHE A 180 8.47 7.07 -8.73
C PHE A 180 9.41 8.27 -8.79
N LEU A 181 10.62 8.15 -8.23
CA LEU A 181 11.62 9.23 -8.22
C LEU A 181 11.97 9.66 -9.65
N THR A 182 12.27 8.72 -10.55
CA THR A 182 12.57 9.02 -11.95
C THR A 182 11.39 9.72 -12.62
N ARG A 183 10.16 9.24 -12.44
CA ARG A 183 9.00 9.86 -13.09
C ARG A 183 8.72 11.28 -12.59
N LYS A 184 8.91 11.52 -11.29
CA LYS A 184 8.54 12.79 -10.64
C LYS A 184 9.64 13.85 -10.72
N TYR A 185 10.90 13.44 -10.57
CA TYR A 185 12.03 14.35 -10.40
C TYR A 185 13.03 14.32 -11.55
N SER A 186 12.69 13.69 -12.68
CA SER A 186 13.49 13.78 -13.90
C SER A 186 12.65 14.15 -15.11
N ASN A 187 13.32 14.47 -16.22
CA ASN A 187 12.69 14.76 -17.51
C ASN A 187 12.16 13.50 -18.22
N TYR A 188 12.09 12.36 -17.53
CA TYR A 188 11.57 11.09 -18.08
C TYR A 188 10.24 11.28 -18.80
N CYS A 189 9.30 11.96 -18.17
CA CYS A 189 7.96 12.16 -18.72
C CYS A 189 7.95 13.06 -19.96
N GLU A 190 8.78 14.10 -19.97
CA GLU A 190 8.93 14.99 -21.13
C GLU A 190 9.56 14.25 -22.31
N ASN A 191 10.62 13.48 -22.05
CA ASN A 191 11.29 12.66 -23.06
C ASN A 191 10.36 11.59 -23.64
N GLN A 192 9.54 10.93 -22.80
CA GLN A 192 8.57 9.95 -23.26
C GLN A 192 7.44 10.60 -24.07
N ALA A 193 6.95 11.77 -23.64
CA ALA A 193 5.95 12.53 -24.39
C ALA A 193 6.48 12.93 -25.77
N GLU A 194 7.70 13.48 -25.84
CA GLU A 194 8.33 13.85 -27.11
C GLU A 194 8.48 12.65 -28.05
N LEU A 195 9.05 11.54 -27.57
CA LEU A 195 9.26 10.33 -28.37
C LEU A 195 7.94 9.76 -28.90
N TYR A 196 6.93 9.64 -28.05
CA TYR A 196 5.64 9.07 -28.42
C TYR A 196 4.88 9.99 -29.38
N CYS A 197 4.82 11.28 -29.05
CA CYS A 197 4.03 12.26 -29.80
C CYS A 197 4.68 12.67 -31.13
N ARG A 198 5.98 12.41 -31.34
CA ARG A 198 6.66 12.68 -32.61
C ARG A 198 6.01 12.02 -33.82
N SER A 199 5.40 10.85 -33.62
CA SER A 199 4.71 10.09 -34.67
C SER A 199 3.21 10.36 -34.73
N GLN A 200 2.65 11.07 -33.75
CA GLN A 200 1.24 11.37 -33.64
C GLN A 200 0.90 12.70 -34.32
N ARG A 201 -0.21 12.74 -35.07
CA ARG A 201 -0.69 13.97 -35.74
C ARG A 201 -1.52 14.88 -34.82
N SER A 202 -1.63 14.57 -33.53
CA SER A 202 -2.46 15.31 -32.59
C SER A 202 -1.68 16.44 -31.91
N ALA A 203 -2.17 17.67 -32.04
CA ALA A 203 -1.63 18.84 -31.36
C ALA A 203 -1.77 18.77 -29.82
N SER A 204 -2.68 17.94 -29.29
CA SER A 204 -2.92 17.79 -27.85
C SER A 204 -2.16 16.62 -27.21
N CYS A 205 -1.38 15.87 -27.99
CA CYS A 205 -0.70 14.66 -27.52
C CYS A 205 0.24 14.95 -26.36
N ASP A 206 1.09 15.98 -26.49
CA ASP A 206 2.08 16.34 -25.47
C ASP A 206 1.42 16.75 -24.16
N ALA A 207 0.40 17.63 -24.22
CA ALA A 207 -0.35 18.07 -23.05
C ALA A 207 -1.07 16.90 -22.33
N GLN A 208 -1.67 15.97 -23.08
CA GLN A 208 -2.29 14.77 -22.50
C GLN A 208 -1.26 13.88 -21.81
N MET A 209 -0.12 13.61 -22.44
CA MET A 209 0.96 12.81 -21.86
C MET A 209 1.54 13.46 -20.60
N ARG A 210 1.78 14.77 -20.63
CA ARG A 210 2.22 15.53 -19.44
C ARG A 210 1.21 15.43 -18.30
N SER A 211 -0.10 15.46 -18.60
CA SER A 211 -1.13 15.32 -17.56
C SER A 211 -1.14 13.95 -16.89
N TYR A 212 -0.94 12.85 -17.65
CA TYR A 212 -0.79 11.49 -17.09
C TYR A 212 0.48 11.33 -16.26
N CYS A 213 1.48 12.14 -16.57
CA CYS A 213 2.73 12.18 -15.85
C CYS A 213 2.70 13.04 -14.60
N ASN A 214 1.69 13.89 -14.43
CA ASN A 214 1.53 14.70 -13.24
C ASN A 214 1.10 13.81 -12.07
N ASP A 215 2.05 13.47 -11.20
CA ASP A 215 1.80 12.70 -9.99
C ASP A 215 1.71 13.65 -8.79
N PRO A 216 0.53 13.83 -8.17
CA PRO A 216 0.36 14.74 -7.06
C PRO A 216 1.09 14.24 -5.79
N ARG A 217 1.45 12.95 -5.73
CA ARG A 217 1.99 12.33 -4.52
C ARG A 217 3.40 12.79 -4.19
N GLY A 218 3.69 13.11 -2.94
CA GLY A 218 5.01 13.56 -2.48
C GLY A 218 5.91 12.41 -1.98
N LEU A 219 7.06 12.77 -1.38
CA LEU A 219 7.93 11.80 -0.71
C LEU A 219 7.30 11.25 0.59
N ASP A 220 6.47 12.05 1.24
CA ASP A 220 5.64 11.68 2.37
C ASP A 220 4.69 10.51 2.04
N ASP A 221 4.04 10.54 0.87
CA ASP A 221 3.21 9.41 0.41
C ASP A 221 4.01 8.12 0.23
N ILE A 222 5.26 8.23 -0.23
CA ILE A 222 6.17 7.09 -0.38
C ILE A 222 6.55 6.54 0.99
N PHE A 223 6.90 7.40 1.95
CA PHE A 223 7.26 6.97 3.30
C PHE A 223 6.08 6.41 4.09
N ALA A 224 4.86 6.90 3.86
CA ALA A 224 3.65 6.33 4.43
C ALA A 224 3.31 4.96 3.83
N ARG A 225 3.57 4.75 2.54
CA ARG A 225 3.27 3.49 1.84
C ARG A 225 4.28 2.38 2.10
N TYR A 226 5.52 2.72 2.42
CA TYR A 226 6.60 1.78 2.74
C TYR A 226 7.05 1.99 4.19
N ASP A 227 6.17 1.61 5.11
CA ASP A 227 6.33 1.72 6.57
C ASP A 227 7.58 1.01 7.13
N ASN A 228 8.13 0.07 6.36
CA ASN A 228 9.33 -0.68 6.71
C ASN A 228 10.66 0.00 6.34
N LEU A 229 10.64 1.26 5.86
CA LEU A 229 11.86 2.00 5.55
C LEU A 229 12.56 2.51 6.83
N THR A 230 13.82 2.15 6.99
CA THR A 230 14.68 2.69 8.05
C THR A 230 14.96 4.18 7.83
N PRO A 231 15.33 4.93 8.88
CA PRO A 231 15.70 6.35 8.75
C PRO A 231 16.80 6.59 7.71
N ILE A 232 17.79 5.69 7.63
CA ILE A 232 18.90 5.75 6.67
C ILE A 232 18.38 5.57 5.23
N GLU A 233 17.46 4.63 5.01
CA GLU A 233 16.86 4.42 3.69
C GLU A 233 16.01 5.60 3.26
N LYS A 234 15.23 6.19 4.18
CA LYS A 234 14.46 7.42 3.90
C LYS A 234 15.40 8.56 3.51
N GLN A 235 16.51 8.75 4.22
CA GLN A 235 17.51 9.78 3.88
C GLN A 235 18.14 9.54 2.50
N ARG A 236 18.47 8.28 2.15
CA ARG A 236 18.98 7.92 0.82
C ARG A 236 17.98 8.23 -0.30
N ILE A 237 16.70 7.96 -0.08
CA ILE A 237 15.63 8.27 -1.03
C ILE A 237 15.51 9.78 -1.25
N ILE A 238 15.58 10.56 -0.16
CA ILE A 238 15.57 12.03 -0.23
C ILE A 238 16.78 12.54 -1.04
N SER A 239 17.98 12.03 -0.77
CA SER A 239 19.17 12.45 -1.51
C SER A 239 19.10 12.10 -3.01
N GLN A 240 18.57 10.93 -3.35
CA GLN A 240 18.35 10.53 -4.75
C GLN A 240 17.33 11.43 -5.44
N ALA A 241 16.24 11.78 -4.76
CA ALA A 241 15.24 12.71 -5.28
C ALA A 241 15.86 14.08 -5.57
N LYS A 242 16.65 14.62 -4.64
CA LYS A 242 17.36 15.90 -4.81
C LYS A 242 18.32 15.86 -5.99
N GLN A 243 19.13 14.80 -6.09
CA GLN A 243 20.08 14.64 -7.19
C GLN A 243 19.37 14.64 -8.55
N LEU A 244 18.30 13.85 -8.69
CA LEU A 244 17.53 13.79 -9.93
C LEU A 244 16.94 15.16 -10.29
N ALA A 245 16.31 15.85 -9.33
CA ALA A 245 15.74 17.18 -9.59
C ALA A 245 16.81 18.19 -10.06
N MET A 246 17.98 18.19 -9.42
CA MET A 246 19.10 19.07 -9.79
C MET A 246 19.67 18.75 -11.17
N GLU A 247 19.83 17.47 -11.51
CA GLU A 247 20.29 17.02 -12.84
C GLU A 247 19.34 17.44 -13.97
N ASN A 248 18.07 17.72 -13.64
CA ASN A 248 17.04 18.08 -14.60
C ASN A 248 16.69 19.59 -14.59
N GLY A 249 17.53 20.41 -13.96
CA GLY A 249 17.45 21.87 -14.03
C GLY A 249 16.47 22.51 -13.04
N ASP A 250 16.02 21.76 -12.03
CA ASP A 250 15.20 22.31 -10.96
C ASP A 250 16.03 23.21 -10.02
N ASN A 251 15.36 24.20 -9.42
CA ASN A 251 16.03 25.25 -8.67
C ASN A 251 16.44 24.75 -7.27
N GLN A 252 17.75 24.67 -7.01
CA GLN A 252 18.34 24.05 -5.81
C GLN A 252 17.72 24.57 -4.49
N LEU A 253 17.35 25.85 -4.43
CA LEU A 253 16.80 26.51 -3.24
C LEU A 253 15.39 26.03 -2.83
N ASN A 254 14.52 25.70 -3.79
CA ASN A 254 13.18 25.18 -3.49
C ASN A 254 13.26 23.77 -2.90
N TYR A 255 14.20 22.99 -3.43
CA TYR A 255 14.37 21.60 -3.03
C TYR A 255 15.05 21.48 -1.66
N GLU A 256 15.99 22.37 -1.35
CA GLU A 256 16.65 22.42 -0.04
C GLU A 256 15.68 22.70 1.11
N GLN A 257 14.64 23.53 0.90
CA GLN A 257 13.62 23.79 1.91
C GLN A 257 12.71 22.57 2.16
N ILE A 258 12.28 21.87 1.12
CA ILE A 258 11.45 20.65 1.24
C ILE A 258 12.24 19.51 1.88
N VAL A 259 13.50 19.35 1.48
CA VAL A 259 14.43 18.35 2.02
C VAL A 259 14.76 18.63 3.48
N ALA A 260 15.03 19.89 3.85
CA ALA A 260 15.28 20.27 5.24
C ALA A 260 14.07 19.99 6.14
N ALA A 261 12.87 20.33 5.69
CA ALA A 261 11.63 20.04 6.43
C ALA A 261 11.41 18.52 6.63
N LEU A 262 11.66 17.71 5.59
CA LEU A 262 11.54 16.25 5.69
C LEU A 262 12.61 15.63 6.60
N ILE A 263 13.84 16.14 6.56
CA ILE A 263 14.93 15.66 7.43
C ILE A 263 14.63 16.02 8.89
N ASP A 264 14.14 17.23 9.17
CA ASP A 264 13.75 17.64 10.53
C ASP A 264 12.64 16.75 11.09
N ILE A 265 11.64 16.40 10.28
CA ILE A 265 10.58 15.45 10.67
C ILE A 265 11.17 14.07 11.00
N LEU A 266 12.14 13.59 10.20
CA LEU A 266 12.79 12.30 10.44
C LEU A 266 13.66 12.30 11.71
N ILE A 267 14.36 13.40 11.99
CA ILE A 267 15.14 13.58 13.22
C ILE A 267 14.20 13.61 14.43
N GLN A 268 13.06 14.31 14.34
CA GLN A 268 12.07 14.34 15.41
C GLN A 268 11.46 12.96 15.69
N GLN A 269 11.14 12.18 14.65
CA GLN A 269 10.65 10.80 14.82
C GLN A 269 11.70 9.91 15.51
N ALA A 270 12.97 10.01 15.10
CA ALA A 270 14.06 9.26 15.71
C ALA A 270 14.30 9.64 17.18
N LEU A 271 14.19 10.93 17.54
CA LEU A 271 14.34 11.41 18.92
C LEU A 271 13.17 11.03 19.83
N LEU A 272 11.97 10.88 19.26
CA LEU A 272 10.77 10.47 20.00
C LEU A 272 10.64 8.95 20.15
N GLY A 273 11.53 8.17 19.53
CA GLY A 273 11.53 6.70 19.62
C GLY A 273 10.32 6.05 18.95
N ILE A 274 9.73 6.72 17.95
CA ILE A 274 8.59 6.26 17.15
C ILE A 274 9.10 5.71 15.81
#